data_AF-A0A318U5S5-F1
#
_entry.id   AF-A0A318U5S5-F1
#
_cell.length_a   1.000
_cell.length_b   1.000
_cell.length_c   1.000
_cell.angle_alpha   90.00
_cell.angle_beta   90.00
_cell.angle_gamma   90.00
#
_symmetry.space_group_name_H-M   'P 1'
#
loop_
_entity.id
_entity.type
_entity.pdbx_description
1 polymer ?
#
loop_
_entity_poly.entity_id
_entity_poly.type
_entity_poly.pdbx_seq_one_letter_code
_entity_poly.pdbx_strand_id
1 'polypeptide(L)'
;MSYAHLLLVCLLMIGSIALVMYYLGTKISYNYILYNGSVSIGSGVVFFVFKILLTMGKVGPIEQVLDVVITLLLLTVWLVILIETFTVEVMENGREIKASIISMVKWIKMVEIKTLPQQIIQKINIISVKTKNYMVKNKLTIKIQKLIGEQIKQRELNKRV
;
A
#
# COMPACT_ATOMS: atom_id res chain seq x y z
N MET A 1 -4.35 -48.47 16.11
CA MET A 1 -4.71 -48.03 14.75
C MET A 1 -3.45 -48.05 13.90
N SER A 2 -3.53 -48.49 12.65
CA SER A 2 -2.38 -48.47 11.74
C SER A 2 -1.98 -47.03 11.41
N TYR A 3 -0.69 -46.74 11.37
CA TYR A 3 -0.13 -45.42 11.05
C TYR A 3 -0.70 -44.84 9.74
N ALA A 4 -0.90 -45.70 8.73
CA ALA A 4 -1.51 -45.32 7.46
C ALA A 4 -2.94 -44.79 7.61
N HIS A 5 -3.73 -45.33 8.56
CA HIS A 5 -5.08 -44.86 8.81
C HIS A 5 -5.08 -43.44 9.42
N LEU A 6 -4.14 -43.17 10.34
CA LEU A 6 -3.97 -41.83 10.93
C LEU A 6 -3.57 -40.78 9.87
N LEU A 7 -2.67 -41.15 8.95
CA LEU A 7 -2.28 -40.30 7.82
C LEU A 7 -3.47 -40.01 6.89
N LEU A 8 -4.25 -41.05 6.56
CA LEU A 8 -5.40 -40.92 5.67
C LEU A 8 -6.49 -40.01 6.29
N VAL A 9 -6.77 -40.16 7.58
CA VAL A 9 -7.68 -39.27 8.32
C VAL A 9 -7.18 -37.82 8.30
N CYS A 10 -5.87 -37.61 8.48
CA CYS A 10 -5.27 -36.28 8.42
C CYS A 10 -5.43 -35.65 7.03
N LEU A 11 -5.21 -36.43 5.96
CA LEU A 11 -5.34 -35.96 4.59
C LEU A 11 -6.79 -35.60 4.24
N LEU A 12 -7.76 -36.39 4.71
CA LEU A 12 -9.19 -36.08 4.56
C LEU A 12 -9.61 -34.83 5.34
N MET A 13 -9.07 -34.61 6.54
CA MET A 13 -9.29 -33.39 7.33
C MET A 13 -8.77 -32.14 6.61
N ILE A 14 -7.53 -32.16 6.11
CA ILE A 14 -6.95 -31.03 5.38
C ILE A 14 -7.77 -30.76 4.10
N GLY A 15 -8.14 -31.81 3.38
CA GLY A 15 -8.96 -31.71 2.18
C GLY A 15 -10.36 -31.13 2.42
N SER A 16 -11.02 -31.52 3.52
CA SER A 16 -12.34 -30.99 3.85
C SER A 16 -12.28 -29.51 4.24
N ILE A 17 -11.26 -29.10 5.01
CA ILE A 17 -11.04 -27.68 5.36
C ILE A 17 -10.76 -26.85 4.10
N ALA A 18 -9.93 -27.35 3.19
CA ALA A 18 -9.64 -26.69 1.92
C ALA A 18 -10.89 -26.53 1.04
N LEU A 19 -11.76 -27.55 1.00
CA LEU A 19 -13.04 -27.49 0.28
C LEU A 19 -14.00 -26.48 0.88
N VAL A 20 -14.14 -26.45 2.20
CA VAL A 20 -14.99 -25.48 2.90
C VAL A 20 -14.48 -24.06 2.64
N MET A 21 -13.18 -23.83 2.76
CA MET A 21 -12.59 -22.51 2.48
C MET A 21 -12.72 -22.10 1.01
N TYR A 22 -12.56 -23.03 0.08
CA TYR A 22 -12.82 -22.78 -1.34
C TYR A 22 -14.27 -22.38 -1.59
N TYR A 23 -15.22 -23.10 -0.99
CA TYR A 23 -16.64 -22.78 -1.08
C TYR A 23 -16.94 -21.38 -0.54
N LEU A 24 -16.41 -21.03 0.64
CA LEU A 24 -16.56 -19.70 1.23
C LEU A 24 -15.96 -18.60 0.33
N GLY A 25 -14.79 -18.85 -0.26
CA GLY A 25 -14.13 -17.93 -1.19
C GLY A 25 -14.95 -17.64 -2.45
N THR A 26 -15.62 -18.66 -3.01
CA THR A 26 -16.44 -18.47 -4.21
C THR A 26 -17.79 -17.78 -3.95
N LYS A 27 -18.36 -17.91 -2.74
CA LYS A 27 -19.73 -17.46 -2.44
C LYS A 27 -19.82 -16.17 -1.62
N ILE A 28 -18.85 -15.89 -0.77
CA ILE A 28 -18.96 -14.77 0.20
C ILE A 28 -18.10 -13.59 -0.23
N SER A 29 -16.80 -13.78 -0.41
CA SER A 29 -15.89 -12.72 -0.81
C SER A 29 -14.61 -13.29 -1.40
N TYR A 30 -14.13 -12.66 -2.47
CA TYR A 30 -12.89 -13.02 -3.15
C TYR A 30 -11.68 -12.98 -2.21
N ASN A 31 -11.70 -12.13 -1.18
CA ASN A 31 -10.62 -12.08 -0.18
C ASN A 31 -10.44 -13.43 0.55
N TYR A 32 -11.49 -14.23 0.74
CA TYR A 32 -11.36 -15.55 1.36
C TYR A 32 -10.61 -16.58 0.50
N ILE A 33 -10.58 -16.39 -0.83
CA ILE A 33 -9.78 -17.24 -1.72
C ILE A 33 -8.30 -17.07 -1.41
N LEU A 34 -7.88 -15.85 -1.08
CA LEU A 34 -6.49 -15.51 -0.77
C LEU A 34 -5.98 -16.19 0.50
N TYR A 35 -6.84 -16.38 1.50
CA TYR A 35 -6.48 -17.06 2.76
C TYR A 35 -6.62 -18.58 2.69
N ASN A 36 -7.26 -19.13 1.65
CA ASN A 36 -7.55 -20.56 1.56
C ASN A 36 -6.27 -21.40 1.68
N GLY A 37 -5.23 -21.04 0.94
CA GLY A 37 -3.93 -21.72 1.01
C GLY A 37 -3.31 -21.67 2.40
N SER A 38 -3.22 -20.47 2.98
CA SER A 38 -2.60 -20.26 4.30
C SER A 38 -3.36 -20.99 5.41
N VAL A 39 -4.69 -20.93 5.42
CA VAL A 39 -5.50 -21.55 6.48
C VAL A 39 -5.59 -23.07 6.32
N SER A 40 -5.75 -23.59 5.10
CA SER A 40 -5.81 -25.04 4.89
C SER A 40 -4.48 -25.72 5.25
N ILE A 41 -3.35 -25.18 4.79
CA ILE A 41 -2.03 -25.74 5.08
C ILE A 41 -1.66 -25.50 6.55
N GLY A 42 -1.98 -24.33 7.12
CA GLY A 42 -1.78 -24.04 8.53
C GLY A 42 -2.54 -25.00 9.45
N SER A 43 -3.78 -25.36 9.08
CA SER A 43 -4.54 -26.37 9.83
C SER A 43 -3.85 -27.75 9.82
N GLY A 44 -3.20 -28.11 8.71
CA GLY A 44 -2.40 -29.32 8.61
C GLY A 44 -1.16 -29.30 9.51
N VAL A 45 -0.45 -28.18 9.59
CA VAL A 45 0.69 -27.99 10.51
C VAL A 45 0.24 -28.22 11.97
N VAL A 46 -0.84 -27.54 12.39
CA VAL A 46 -1.37 -27.68 13.75
C VAL A 46 -1.77 -29.12 14.06
N PHE A 47 -2.42 -29.79 13.10
CA PHE A 47 -2.85 -31.17 13.27
C PHE A 47 -1.67 -32.14 13.41
N PHE A 48 -0.61 -31.98 12.61
CA PHE A 48 0.58 -32.82 12.70
C PHE A 48 1.37 -32.58 14.00
N VAL A 49 1.49 -31.33 14.45
CA VAL A 49 2.08 -31.02 15.76
C VAL A 49 1.29 -31.70 16.88
N PHE A 50 -0.05 -31.60 16.83
CA PHE A 50 -0.91 -32.24 17.82
C PHE A 50 -0.84 -33.77 17.76
N LYS A 51 -0.78 -34.35 16.55
CA LYS A 51 -0.56 -35.78 16.34
C LYS A 51 0.73 -36.23 17.04
N ILE A 52 1.85 -35.58 16.74
CA ILE A 52 3.17 -35.89 17.34
C ILE A 52 3.08 -35.86 18.87
N LEU A 53 2.42 -34.85 19.43
CA LEU A 53 2.26 -34.71 20.88
C LEU A 53 1.47 -35.88 21.50
N LEU A 54 0.40 -36.33 20.84
CA LEU A 54 -0.46 -37.42 21.32
C LEU A 54 0.15 -38.81 21.11
N THR A 55 0.98 -38.98 20.08
CA THR A 55 1.60 -40.25 19.71
C THR A 55 2.98 -40.44 20.32
N MET A 56 3.50 -39.44 21.02
CA MET A 56 4.82 -39.49 21.66
C MET A 56 4.92 -40.70 22.60
N GLY A 57 5.88 -41.60 22.30
CA GLY A 57 6.13 -42.82 23.07
C GLY A 57 5.19 -44.01 22.80
N LYS A 58 4.17 -43.87 21.93
CA LYS A 58 3.27 -44.98 21.55
C LYS A 58 3.55 -45.56 20.17
N VAL A 59 4.31 -44.82 19.38
CA VAL A 59 4.52 -45.05 17.95
C VAL A 59 6.00 -45.39 17.70
N GLY A 60 6.27 -46.20 16.68
CA GLY A 60 7.63 -46.63 16.36
C GLY A 60 8.55 -45.42 16.02
N PRO A 61 9.87 -45.53 16.26
CA PRO A 61 10.79 -44.42 16.05
C PRO A 61 10.83 -43.95 14.59
N ILE A 62 10.65 -44.86 13.62
CA ILE A 62 10.61 -44.55 12.18
C ILE A 62 9.41 -43.67 11.84
N GLU A 63 8.23 -44.02 12.35
CA GLU A 63 6.98 -43.28 12.12
C GLU A 63 7.04 -41.89 12.76
N GLN A 64 7.68 -41.76 13.92
CA GLN A 64 7.87 -40.48 14.59
C GLN A 64 8.83 -39.56 13.81
N VAL A 65 9.91 -40.10 13.24
CA VAL A 65 10.81 -39.34 12.36
C VAL A 65 10.07 -38.87 11.11
N LEU A 66 9.24 -39.74 10.51
CA LEU A 66 8.46 -39.38 9.33
C LEU A 66 7.48 -38.22 9.63
N ASP A 67 6.82 -38.26 10.79
CA ASP A 67 5.91 -37.19 11.21
C ASP A 67 6.63 -35.85 11.39
N VAL A 68 7.84 -35.85 11.96
CA VAL A 68 8.66 -34.64 12.09
C VAL A 68 9.06 -34.08 10.72
N VAL A 69 9.48 -34.94 9.80
CA VAL A 69 9.85 -34.54 8.43
C VAL A 69 8.64 -33.93 7.70
N ILE A 70 7.47 -34.57 7.79
CA ILE A 70 6.24 -34.06 7.19
C ILE A 70 5.86 -32.70 7.78
N THR A 71 5.94 -32.56 9.11
CA THR A 71 5.62 -31.30 9.80
C THR A 71 6.55 -30.17 9.37
N LEU A 72 7.85 -30.43 9.26
CA LEU A 72 8.84 -29.46 8.76
C LEU A 72 8.52 -29.01 7.34
N LEU A 73 8.19 -29.96 6.45
CA LEU A 73 7.85 -29.65 5.06
C LEU A 73 6.59 -28.79 4.98
N LEU A 74 5.52 -29.18 5.69
CA LEU A 74 4.29 -28.40 5.83
C LEU A 74 4.56 -27.00 6.36
N LEU A 75 5.40 -26.85 7.38
CA LEU A 75 5.71 -25.57 8.00
C LEU A 75 6.46 -24.64 7.04
N THR A 76 7.41 -25.16 6.25
CA THR A 76 8.09 -24.35 5.23
C THR A 76 7.14 -23.85 4.14
N VAL A 77 6.29 -24.73 3.62
CA VAL A 77 5.29 -24.37 2.61
C VAL A 77 4.29 -23.36 3.19
N TRP A 78 3.86 -23.56 4.44
CA TRP A 78 2.95 -22.67 5.12
C TRP A 78 3.52 -21.25 5.25
N LEU A 79 4.78 -21.11 5.66
CA LEU A 79 5.44 -19.80 5.79
C LEU A 79 5.49 -19.04 4.46
N VAL A 80 5.83 -19.73 3.37
CA VAL A 80 5.87 -19.10 2.04
C VAL A 80 4.49 -18.55 1.65
N ILE A 81 3.46 -19.35 1.84
CA ILE A 81 2.08 -18.96 1.52
C ILE A 81 1.60 -17.85 2.45
N LEU A 82 1.97 -17.87 3.73
CA LEU A 82 1.62 -16.82 4.68
C LEU A 82 2.23 -15.47 4.26
N ILE A 83 3.50 -15.47 3.84
CA ILE A 83 4.16 -14.27 3.30
C ILE A 83 3.45 -13.76 2.04
N GLU A 84 3.06 -14.66 1.13
CA GLU A 84 2.31 -14.31 -0.08
C GLU A 84 0.96 -13.67 0.27
N THR A 85 0.15 -14.33 1.12
CA THR A 85 -1.14 -13.82 1.58
C THR A 85 -1.00 -12.45 2.24
N PHE A 86 -0.01 -12.28 3.13
CA PHE A 86 0.24 -11.02 3.81
C PHE A 86 0.65 -9.91 2.83
N THR A 87 1.48 -10.23 1.84
CA THR A 87 1.93 -9.27 0.82
C THR A 87 0.75 -8.77 0.00
N VAL A 88 -0.13 -9.67 -0.45
CA VAL A 88 -1.32 -9.28 -1.24
C VAL A 88 -2.28 -8.45 -0.39
N GLU A 89 -2.51 -8.81 0.86
CA GLU A 89 -3.39 -8.04 1.75
C GLU A 89 -2.85 -6.62 2.01
N VAL A 90 -1.54 -6.46 2.24
CA VAL A 90 -0.91 -5.14 2.37
C VAL A 90 -1.02 -4.33 1.08
N MET A 91 -0.89 -4.96 -0.09
CA MET A 91 -1.04 -4.28 -1.37
C MET A 91 -2.48 -3.82 -1.64
N GLU A 92 -3.47 -4.64 -1.32
CA GLU A 92 -4.90 -4.31 -1.49
C GLU A 92 -5.33 -3.22 -0.51
N ASN A 93 -5.10 -3.41 0.79
CA ASN A 93 -5.46 -2.43 1.82
C ASN A 93 -4.65 -1.14 1.70
N GLY A 94 -3.37 -1.22 1.31
CA GLY A 94 -2.53 -0.05 1.07
C GLY A 94 -3.05 0.86 -0.04
N ARG A 95 -3.70 0.29 -1.07
CA ARG A 95 -4.34 1.05 -2.14
C ARG A 95 -5.58 1.81 -1.64
N GLU A 96 -6.38 1.17 -0.78
CA GLU A 96 -7.55 1.80 -0.15
C GLU A 96 -7.15 2.91 0.82
N ILE A 97 -6.12 2.69 1.64
CA ILE A 97 -5.57 3.69 2.56
C ILE A 97 -5.06 4.90 1.78
N LYS A 98 -4.33 4.68 0.67
CA LYS A 98 -3.85 5.78 -0.19
C LYS A 98 -5.01 6.55 -0.81
N ALA A 99 -6.06 5.85 -1.26
CA ALA A 99 -7.28 6.49 -1.79
C ALA A 99 -8.02 7.30 -0.72
N SER A 100 -8.11 6.78 0.51
CA SER A 100 -8.73 7.44 1.66
C SER A 100 -7.96 8.68 2.12
N ILE A 101 -6.62 8.62 2.14
CA ILE A 101 -5.79 9.80 2.44
C ILE A 101 -5.96 10.87 1.36
N ILE A 102 -5.98 10.49 0.08
CA ILE A 102 -6.20 11.45 -1.02
C ILE A 102 -7.59 12.09 -0.93
N SER A 103 -8.63 11.33 -0.59
CA SER A 103 -9.98 11.86 -0.45
C SER A 103 -10.10 12.79 0.76
N MET A 104 -9.46 12.46 1.89
CA MET A 104 -9.39 13.29 3.08
C MET A 104 -8.65 14.61 2.81
N VAL A 105 -7.51 14.58 2.12
CA VAL A 105 -6.77 15.78 1.71
C VAL A 105 -7.60 16.67 0.78
N LYS A 106 -8.36 16.08 -0.16
CA LYS A 106 -9.29 16.84 -1.01
C LYS A 106 -10.40 17.49 -0.18
N TRP A 107 -10.94 16.78 0.81
CA TRP A 107 -11.97 17.31 1.71
C TRP A 107 -11.46 18.48 2.55
N ILE A 108 -10.27 18.35 3.16
CA ILE A 108 -9.64 19.42 3.95
C ILE A 108 -9.42 20.67 3.09
N LYS A 109 -8.86 20.52 1.88
CA LYS A 109 -8.72 21.64 0.94
C LYS A 109 -10.06 22.28 0.56
N MET A 110 -11.12 21.48 0.42
CA MET A 110 -12.45 22.00 0.05
C MET A 110 -13.12 22.75 1.22
N VAL A 111 -12.86 22.33 2.45
CA VAL A 111 -13.32 23.00 3.67
C VAL A 111 -12.58 24.33 3.88
N GLU A 112 -11.27 24.38 3.71
CA GLU A 112 -10.50 25.64 3.78
C GLU A 112 -10.94 26.67 2.74
N ILE A 113 -11.33 26.23 1.54
CA ILE A 113 -11.83 27.15 0.49
C ILE A 113 -13.23 27.66 0.83
N LYS A 114 -14.08 26.86 1.48
CA LYS A 114 -15.44 27.28 1.89
C LYS A 114 -15.44 28.23 3.09
N THR A 115 -14.42 28.19 3.95
CA THR A 115 -14.33 29.07 5.13
C THR A 115 -13.66 30.42 4.83
N LEU A 116 -13.07 30.60 3.65
CA LEU A 116 -12.61 31.91 3.20
C LEU A 116 -13.82 32.75 2.74
N PRO A 117 -14.21 33.81 3.48
CA PRO A 117 -15.30 34.66 3.05
C PRO A 117 -14.98 35.25 1.67
N GLN A 118 -15.95 35.25 0.75
CA GLN A 118 -15.79 35.71 -0.65
C GLN A 118 -15.14 37.09 -0.76
N GLN A 119 -15.26 37.93 0.29
CA GLN A 119 -14.62 39.23 0.42
C GLN A 119 -13.08 39.17 0.44
N ILE A 120 -12.48 38.11 1.00
CA ILE A 120 -11.02 37.91 1.02
C ILE A 120 -10.52 37.45 -0.36
N ILE A 121 -11.27 36.57 -1.03
CA ILE A 121 -10.95 36.11 -2.39
C ILE A 121 -10.98 37.29 -3.38
N GLN A 122 -11.97 38.18 -3.26
CA GLN A 122 -12.03 39.41 -4.06
C GLN A 122 -10.86 40.36 -3.75
N LYS A 123 -10.51 40.55 -2.47
CA LYS A 123 -9.35 41.38 -2.07
C LYS A 123 -8.02 40.82 -2.60
N ILE A 124 -7.81 39.50 -2.56
CA ILE A 124 -6.59 38.86 -3.07
C ILE A 124 -6.49 39.03 -4.59
N ASN A 125 -7.59 38.90 -5.34
CA ASN A 125 -7.58 39.14 -6.78
C ASN A 125 -7.27 40.61 -7.13
N ILE A 126 -7.83 41.57 -6.39
CA ILE A 126 -7.52 43.00 -6.58
C ILE A 126 -6.03 43.26 -6.29
N ILE A 127 -5.48 42.67 -5.22
CA ILE A 127 -4.06 42.80 -4.88
C ILE A 127 -3.18 42.17 -5.96
N SER A 128 -3.51 40.98 -6.46
CA SER A 128 -2.77 40.28 -7.53
C SER A 128 -2.68 41.11 -8.82
N VAL A 129 -3.80 41.68 -9.27
CA VAL A 129 -3.84 42.56 -10.46
C VAL A 129 -3.05 43.84 -10.23
N LYS A 130 -3.14 44.43 -9.04
CA LYS A 130 -2.38 45.64 -8.68
C LYS A 130 -0.88 45.36 -8.68
N THR A 131 -0.45 44.23 -8.12
CA THR A 131 0.97 43.82 -8.08
C THR A 131 1.51 43.54 -9.48
N LYS A 132 0.74 42.89 -10.36
CA LYS A 132 1.11 42.72 -11.78
C LYS A 132 1.31 44.07 -12.48
N ASN A 133 0.40 45.02 -12.27
CA ASN A 133 0.54 46.35 -12.86
C ASN A 133 1.74 47.12 -12.32
N TYR A 134 2.05 47.01 -11.02
CA TYR A 134 3.28 47.58 -10.45
C TYR A 134 4.54 46.93 -11.03
N MET A 135 4.55 45.61 -11.22
CA MET A 135 5.69 44.89 -11.81
C MET A 135 5.92 45.29 -13.28
N VAL A 136 4.85 45.42 -14.07
CA VAL A 136 4.92 45.87 -15.47
C VAL A 136 5.38 47.33 -15.55
N LYS A 137 4.87 48.20 -14.68
CA LYS A 137 5.28 49.61 -14.62
C LYS A 137 6.75 49.74 -14.23
N ASN A 138 7.22 48.93 -13.28
CA ASN A 138 8.63 48.92 -12.87
C ASN A 138 9.56 48.44 -13.99
N LYS A 139 9.15 47.41 -14.75
CA LYS A 139 9.91 46.90 -15.91
C LYS A 139 10.03 47.94 -17.03
N LEU A 140 8.99 48.76 -17.24
CA LEU A 140 9.02 49.87 -18.19
C LEU A 140 9.96 51.00 -17.74
N THR A 141 9.92 51.39 -16.45
CA THR A 141 10.86 52.40 -15.91
C THR A 141 12.32 51.96 -16.01
N ILE A 142 12.62 50.68 -15.73
CA ILE A 142 13.98 50.14 -15.87
C ILE A 142 14.44 50.20 -17.34
N LYS A 143 13.54 49.90 -18.29
CA LYS A 143 13.87 49.95 -19.73
C LYS A 143 14.11 51.38 -20.22
N ILE A 144 13.34 52.34 -19.72
CA ILE A 144 13.51 53.77 -20.02
C ILE A 144 14.82 54.30 -19.43
N GLN A 145 15.15 53.97 -18.17
CA GLN A 145 16.43 54.36 -17.57
C GLN A 145 17.64 53.80 -18.34
N LYS A 146 17.55 52.55 -18.83
CA LYS A 146 18.61 51.94 -19.63
C LYS A 146 18.80 52.65 -20.98
N LEU A 147 17.70 52.99 -21.66
CA LEU A 147 17.73 53.77 -22.91
C LEU A 147 18.31 55.18 -22.71
N ILE A 148 17.97 55.85 -21.62
CA ILE A 148 18.54 57.16 -21.27
C ILE A 148 20.05 57.05 -21.00
N GLY A 149 20.48 56.02 -20.27
CA GLY A 149 21.91 55.76 -20.04
C GLY A 149 22.70 55.51 -21.33
N GLU A 150 22.13 54.76 -22.28
CA GLU A 150 22.75 54.51 -23.59
C GLU A 150 22.82 55.79 -24.45
N GLN A 151 21.79 56.63 -24.42
CA GLN A 151 21.80 57.93 -25.12
C GLN A 151 22.81 58.91 -24.54
N ILE A 152 22.98 58.95 -23.22
CA ILE A 152 24.00 59.78 -22.56
C ILE A 152 25.40 59.31 -22.97
N LYS A 153 25.63 57.99 -22.97
CA LYS A 153 26.92 57.39 -23.36
C LYS A 153 27.26 57.67 -24.83
N GLN A 154 26.28 57.63 -25.74
CA GLN A 154 26.51 58.00 -27.15
C GLN A 154 26.79 59.50 -27.34
N ARG A 155 26.15 60.39 -26.56
CA ARG A 155 26.47 61.82 -26.58
C ARG A 155 27.88 62.13 -26.08
N GLU A 156 28.40 61.39 -25.11
CA GLU A 156 29.78 61.56 -24.64
C GLU A 156 30.81 61.05 -25.66
N LEU A 157 30.51 59.96 -26.38
CA LEU A 157 31.35 59.44 -27.47
C LEU A 157 31.44 60.42 -28.65
N ASN A 158 30.32 61.07 -29.02
CA ASN A 158 30.29 62.05 -30.10
C ASN A 158 30.94 63.41 -29.76
N LYS A 159 31.24 63.68 -28.48
CA LYS A 159 31.98 64.89 -28.05
C LYS A 159 33.50 64.69 -28.03
N ARG A 160 33.99 63.47 -28.24
CA ARG A 160 35.43 63.11 -28.22
C ARG A 160 36.01 62.88 -29.62
N VAL A 161 35.24 63.15 -30.67
CA VAL A 161 35.67 63.22 -32.07
C VAL A 161 35.64 64.68 -32.49
#